data_AF-A0A923QWJ5-F1
#
_entry.id   AF-A0A923QWJ5-F1
#
_cell.length_a   1.000
_cell.length_b   1.000
_cell.length_c   1.000
_cell.angle_alpha   90.00
_cell.angle_beta   90.00
_cell.angle_gamma   90.00
#
_symmetry.space_group_name_H-M   'P 1'
#
loop_
_entity.id
_entity.type
_entity.pdbx_description
1 polymer ?
#
loop_
_entity_poly.entity_id
_entity_poly.type
_entity_poly.pdbx_seq_one_letter_code
_entity_poly.pdbx_strand_id
1 'polypeptide(L)'
;MAYTIVTKNTVRDRFLPAPRPDVWKGVEDKDWNNWIWQQQKRVKSFEQLEKVVNVTEDERTAFAKSNEMFNMGITPYYASLMDPNDPNCPIRLQSVPSIGELSVRDIDLEDPLGEEKDMPVPGITHRYPDRVLFYTTHNCPVFCRHCTRKRKVSDPSSAAANKQLEDGLNYIETHKEVRDVIISGGDPLSNSDDRLEYILSRLRAMEHIQVFRIGTRNLVTLPQRITDSFAQMLTKYHPVFVHTHFNHPKECTQEAFDAVARLANAGCVVNNQMVLLKGVNDDPKLVMELNHKLLMMRVRPYYIFQCDMAQGISHFRTPVEKGLEIIESLRGWTSGMAVPHYVIDGPGGGGKIPLIPNYVKSHEGKKWTLRNYKNDTFVYEEP
;
A
#
# COMPACT_ATOMS: atom_id res chain seq x y z
N MET A 1 8.79 -17.62 44.99
CA MET A 1 10.13 -17.39 44.41
C MET A 1 9.91 -16.67 43.08
N ALA A 2 10.46 -15.47 42.91
CA ALA A 2 10.45 -14.80 41.61
C ALA A 2 11.58 -15.39 40.77
N TYR A 3 11.24 -16.01 39.63
CA TYR A 3 12.25 -16.47 38.69
C TYR A 3 12.89 -15.24 38.03
N THR A 4 14.22 -15.15 38.05
CA THR A 4 14.95 -14.14 37.28
C THR A 4 14.91 -14.54 35.80
N ILE A 5 13.91 -14.05 35.08
CA ILE A 5 13.77 -14.25 33.63
C ILE A 5 14.45 -13.09 32.91
N VAL A 6 15.42 -13.38 32.05
CA VAL A 6 16.04 -12.37 31.17
C VAL A 6 15.25 -12.34 29.86
N THR A 7 14.40 -11.32 29.68
CA THR A 7 13.66 -11.13 28.43
C THR A 7 14.60 -10.64 27.32
N LYS A 8 14.68 -11.38 26.22
CA LYS A 8 15.40 -10.99 24.99
C LYS A 8 14.39 -10.82 23.85
N ASN A 9 14.29 -9.61 23.29
CA ASN A 9 13.48 -9.36 22.10
C ASN A 9 14.38 -9.29 20.87
N THR A 10 14.40 -10.35 20.06
CA THR A 10 15.21 -10.49 18.85
C THR A 10 14.37 -10.39 17.57
N VAL A 11 13.13 -9.89 17.65
CA VAL A 11 12.22 -9.87 16.50
C VAL A 11 12.77 -8.98 15.37
N ARG A 12 13.33 -7.81 15.72
CA ARG A 12 13.96 -6.90 14.76
C ARG A 12 15.10 -7.55 13.98
N ASP A 13 15.86 -8.44 14.62
CA ASP A 13 17.04 -9.09 14.02
C ASP A 13 16.67 -10.08 12.91
N ARG A 14 15.39 -10.44 12.78
CA ARG A 14 14.86 -11.28 11.69
C ARG A 14 14.73 -10.54 10.37
N PHE A 15 14.88 -9.22 10.39
CA PHE A 15 14.82 -8.37 9.21
C PHE A 15 16.23 -7.94 8.83
N LEU A 16 16.51 -7.92 7.53
CA LEU A 16 17.78 -7.41 7.00
C LEU A 16 17.68 -5.90 6.79
N PRO A 17 18.73 -5.12 7.07
CA PRO A 17 18.77 -3.73 6.65
C PRO A 17 18.75 -3.65 5.11
N ALA A 18 18.26 -2.53 4.58
CA ALA A 18 18.38 -2.28 3.15
C ALA A 18 19.88 -2.29 2.75
N PRO A 19 20.25 -2.98 1.66
CA PRO A 19 21.62 -2.95 1.19
C PRO A 19 21.96 -1.54 0.69
N ARG A 20 23.26 -1.26 0.54
CA ARG A 20 23.74 0.00 -0.02
C ARG A 20 24.63 -0.29 -1.24
N PRO A 21 24.04 -0.29 -2.45
CA PRO A 21 24.77 -0.50 -3.70
C PRO A 21 25.93 0.50 -3.89
N ASP A 22 26.90 0.16 -4.74
CA ASP A 22 28.12 0.95 -4.96
C ASP A 22 27.84 2.42 -5.32
N VAL A 23 26.78 2.68 -6.09
CA VAL A 23 26.34 4.03 -6.47
C VAL A 23 26.00 4.93 -5.26
N TRP A 24 25.67 4.34 -4.10
CA TRP A 24 25.39 5.08 -2.85
C TRP A 24 26.32 4.72 -1.69
N LYS A 25 27.38 3.94 -1.94
CA LYS A 25 28.32 3.50 -0.89
C LYS A 25 29.05 4.67 -0.20
N GLY A 26 29.29 5.77 -0.93
CA GLY A 26 29.91 6.98 -0.40
C GLY A 26 28.94 8.01 0.20
N VAL A 27 27.64 7.74 0.20
CA VAL A 27 26.65 8.66 0.81
C VAL A 27 26.75 8.55 2.33
N GLU A 28 26.87 9.66 3.03
CA GLU A 28 26.90 9.67 4.50
C GLU A 28 25.56 9.19 5.10
N ASP A 29 25.60 8.59 6.28
CA ASP A 29 24.39 8.10 6.97
C ASP A 29 23.38 9.21 7.28
N LYS A 30 23.85 10.44 7.55
CA LYS A 30 22.98 11.59 7.77
C LYS A 30 22.08 11.88 6.57
N ASP A 31 22.60 11.67 5.36
CA ASP A 31 21.88 11.93 4.11
C ASP A 31 20.99 10.75 3.75
N TRP A 32 21.49 9.52 3.86
CA TRP A 32 20.70 8.33 3.58
C TRP A 32 19.49 8.18 4.50
N ASN A 33 19.64 8.56 5.77
CA ASN A 33 18.56 8.55 6.75
C ASN A 33 17.67 9.81 6.67
N ASN A 34 17.98 10.75 5.78
CA ASN A 34 17.16 11.94 5.55
C ASN A 34 16.15 11.69 4.42
N TRP A 35 14.86 11.70 4.76
CA TRP A 35 13.79 11.46 3.80
C TRP A 35 13.72 12.52 2.68
N ILE A 36 14.13 13.76 2.95
CA ILE A 36 14.18 14.84 1.96
C ILE A 36 15.26 14.52 0.93
N TRP A 37 16.44 14.06 1.38
CA TRP A 37 17.52 13.64 0.49
C TRP A 37 17.08 12.48 -0.41
N GLN A 38 16.45 11.46 0.17
CA GLN A 38 15.90 10.31 -0.57
C GLN A 38 14.89 10.78 -1.65
N GLN A 39 14.02 11.73 -1.32
CA GLN A 39 13.04 12.30 -2.25
C GLN A 39 13.68 13.14 -3.37
N GLN A 40 14.74 13.90 -3.06
CA GLN A 40 15.50 14.71 -4.01
C GLN A 40 16.37 13.87 -4.95
N LYS A 41 16.93 12.77 -4.44
CA LYS A 41 17.84 11.87 -5.16
C LYS A 41 17.15 10.69 -5.83
N ARG A 42 15.83 10.78 -6.03
CA ARG A 42 15.09 9.76 -6.77
C ARG A 42 15.71 9.50 -8.14
N VAL A 43 15.78 8.21 -8.50
CA VAL A 43 16.09 7.73 -9.84
C VAL A 43 14.89 8.07 -10.73
N LYS A 44 15.10 8.96 -11.70
CA LYS A 44 14.08 9.47 -12.62
C LYS A 44 14.46 9.38 -14.09
N SER A 45 15.75 9.19 -14.39
CA SER A 45 16.24 9.01 -15.76
C SER A 45 16.77 7.60 -15.98
N PHE A 46 16.87 7.21 -17.24
CA PHE A 46 17.40 5.90 -17.61
C PHE A 46 18.88 5.74 -17.25
N GLU A 47 19.68 6.79 -17.43
CA GLU A 47 21.12 6.80 -17.09
C GLU A 47 21.34 6.68 -15.58
N GLN A 48 20.39 7.15 -14.77
CA GLN A 48 20.44 6.92 -13.33
C GLN A 48 20.09 5.47 -12.99
N LEU A 49 19.11 4.87 -13.69
CA LEU A 49 18.70 3.49 -13.49
C LEU A 49 19.80 2.50 -13.87
N GLU A 50 20.53 2.76 -14.97
CA GLU A 50 21.68 1.96 -15.43
C GLU A 50 22.81 1.87 -14.40
N LYS A 51 22.89 2.82 -13.46
CA LYS A 51 23.86 2.78 -12.35
C LYS A 51 23.42 1.90 -11.18
N VAL A 52 22.15 1.51 -11.15
CA VAL A 52 21.52 0.74 -10.06
C VAL A 52 21.35 -0.72 -10.44
N VAL A 53 20.89 -0.99 -11.67
CA VAL A 53 20.59 -2.34 -12.16
C VAL A 53 21.11 -2.54 -13.59
N ASN A 54 21.32 -3.80 -13.96
CA ASN A 54 21.58 -4.17 -15.35
C ASN A 54 20.27 -4.16 -16.12
N VAL A 55 19.99 -3.02 -16.76
CA VAL A 55 18.76 -2.78 -17.53
C VAL A 55 18.66 -3.71 -18.74
N THR A 56 17.44 -4.12 -19.08
CA THR A 56 17.16 -4.89 -20.30
C THR A 56 16.80 -3.96 -21.47
N GLU A 57 16.86 -4.47 -22.69
CA GLU A 57 16.42 -3.71 -23.87
C GLU A 57 14.92 -3.41 -23.85
N ASP A 58 14.14 -4.33 -23.27
CA ASP A 58 12.70 -4.14 -23.05
C ASP A 58 12.43 -2.98 -22.09
N GLU A 59 13.19 -2.85 -21.00
CA GLU A 59 13.06 -1.72 -20.07
C GLU A 59 13.54 -0.41 -20.69
N ARG A 60 14.59 -0.45 -21.52
CA ARG A 60 15.03 0.71 -22.30
C ARG A 60 13.92 1.20 -23.21
N THR A 61 13.33 0.29 -23.96
CA THR A 61 12.22 0.59 -24.87
C THR A 61 10.98 1.05 -24.09
N ALA A 62 10.66 0.40 -22.97
CA ALA A 62 9.54 0.76 -22.12
C ALA A 62 9.71 2.15 -21.53
N PHE A 63 10.88 2.48 -20.98
CA PHE A 63 11.17 3.80 -20.45
C PHE A 63 11.02 4.87 -21.54
N ALA A 64 11.66 4.67 -22.70
CA ALA A 64 11.61 5.62 -23.81
C ALA A 64 10.18 5.91 -24.30
N LYS A 65 9.31 4.89 -24.31
CA LYS A 65 7.93 5.02 -24.82
C LYS A 65 6.90 5.38 -23.75
N SER A 66 7.13 5.04 -22.48
CA SER A 66 6.14 5.22 -21.41
C SER A 66 6.42 6.36 -20.45
N ASN A 67 7.63 6.94 -20.47
CA ASN A 67 7.98 7.98 -19.49
C ASN A 67 7.08 9.23 -19.64
N GLU A 68 6.66 9.57 -20.87
CA GLU A 68 5.69 10.66 -21.09
C GLU A 68 4.27 10.34 -20.61
N MET A 69 3.91 9.05 -20.52
CA MET A 69 2.62 8.60 -20.01
C MET A 69 2.60 8.50 -18.48
N PHE A 70 3.69 8.01 -17.88
CA PHE A 70 3.82 7.84 -16.44
C PHE A 70 5.29 7.87 -16.01
N ASN A 71 5.73 8.99 -15.42
CA ASN A 71 7.14 9.19 -15.10
C ASN A 71 7.70 8.12 -14.16
N MET A 72 8.98 7.80 -14.32
CA MET A 72 9.72 7.02 -13.35
C MET A 72 10.15 7.90 -12.17
N GLY A 73 10.02 7.37 -10.96
CA GLY A 73 10.54 8.00 -9.76
C GLY A 73 10.72 6.94 -8.70
N ILE A 74 11.96 6.69 -8.29
CA ILE A 74 12.29 5.62 -7.34
C ILE A 74 13.27 6.17 -6.29
N THR A 75 12.95 6.08 -5.00
CA THR A 75 13.89 6.52 -3.95
C THR A 75 15.16 5.65 -3.96
N PRO A 76 16.34 6.22 -3.64
CA PRO A 76 17.56 5.43 -3.46
C PRO A 76 17.37 4.22 -2.55
N TYR A 77 16.66 4.41 -1.43
CA TYR A 77 16.31 3.33 -0.50
C TYR A 77 15.53 2.20 -1.21
N TYR A 78 14.44 2.48 -1.92
CA TYR A 78 13.64 1.43 -2.54
C TYR A 78 14.36 0.78 -3.73
N ALA A 79 15.11 1.59 -4.50
CA ALA A 79 15.95 1.13 -5.59
C ALA A 79 17.05 0.17 -5.09
N SER A 80 17.59 0.40 -3.89
CA SER A 80 18.59 -0.50 -3.30
C SER A 80 18.08 -1.91 -3.03
N LEU A 81 16.76 -2.11 -2.87
CA LEU A 81 16.18 -3.43 -2.64
C LEU A 81 16.12 -4.29 -3.92
N MET A 82 16.42 -3.70 -5.07
CA MET A 82 16.47 -4.43 -6.34
C MET A 82 17.64 -5.40 -6.38
N ASP A 83 17.42 -6.52 -7.05
CA ASP A 83 18.53 -7.37 -7.48
C ASP A 83 18.98 -6.82 -8.83
N PRO A 84 20.26 -6.38 -8.96
CA PRO A 84 20.73 -5.75 -10.19
C PRO A 84 20.76 -6.70 -11.39
N ASN A 85 20.80 -8.02 -11.16
CA ASN A 85 20.96 -9.03 -12.20
C ASN A 85 19.67 -9.77 -12.54
N ASP A 86 18.64 -9.68 -11.69
CA ASP A 86 17.38 -10.35 -11.90
C ASP A 86 16.32 -9.37 -12.49
N PRO A 87 15.96 -9.49 -13.78
CA PRO A 87 14.90 -8.68 -14.38
C PRO A 87 13.52 -9.02 -13.81
N ASN A 88 13.34 -10.20 -13.20
CA ASN A 88 12.10 -10.59 -12.54
C ASN A 88 12.08 -10.21 -11.06
N CYS A 89 13.05 -9.40 -10.59
CA CYS A 89 13.09 -9.00 -9.20
C CYS A 89 11.77 -8.29 -8.82
N PRO A 90 11.07 -8.72 -7.75
CA PRO A 90 9.73 -8.21 -7.43
C PRO A 90 9.72 -6.72 -7.05
N ILE A 91 10.85 -6.17 -6.59
CA ILE A 91 11.00 -4.73 -6.34
C ILE A 91 11.08 -3.96 -7.66
N ARG A 92 11.86 -4.50 -8.60
CA ARG A 92 12.10 -3.93 -9.94
C ARG A 92 10.81 -3.91 -10.75
N LEU A 93 10.09 -5.04 -10.80
CA LEU A 93 8.78 -5.13 -11.46
C LEU A 93 7.80 -4.06 -10.97
N GLN A 94 7.82 -3.73 -9.68
CA GLN A 94 6.91 -2.73 -9.12
C GLN A 94 7.30 -1.27 -9.38
N SER A 95 8.51 -0.97 -9.88
CA SER A 95 9.04 0.40 -9.91
C SER A 95 9.77 0.82 -11.20
N VAL A 96 10.27 -0.13 -11.99
CA VAL A 96 10.91 0.13 -13.29
C VAL A 96 9.90 -0.07 -14.43
N PRO A 97 9.81 0.85 -15.41
CA PRO A 97 8.89 0.72 -16.53
C PRO A 97 9.06 -0.59 -17.32
N SER A 98 7.95 -1.22 -17.71
CA SER A 98 7.96 -2.45 -18.51
C SER A 98 7.15 -2.32 -19.81
N ILE A 99 7.45 -3.17 -20.81
CA ILE A 99 6.75 -3.16 -22.10
C ILE A 99 5.24 -3.42 -21.94
N GLY A 100 4.85 -4.20 -20.92
CA GLY A 100 3.46 -4.49 -20.63
C GLY A 100 2.62 -3.25 -20.32
N GLU A 101 3.24 -2.12 -20.00
CA GLU A 101 2.57 -0.84 -19.77
C GLU A 101 2.13 -0.15 -21.06
N LEU A 102 2.77 -0.48 -22.19
CA LEU A 102 2.43 0.05 -23.50
C LEU A 102 1.23 -0.66 -24.13
N SER A 103 0.80 -1.78 -23.54
CA SER A 103 -0.35 -2.56 -23.99
C SER A 103 -1.60 -2.16 -23.21
N VAL A 104 -2.38 -1.26 -23.81
CA VAL A 104 -3.73 -0.94 -23.32
C VAL A 104 -4.72 -1.88 -23.99
N ARG A 105 -5.51 -2.58 -23.17
CA ARG A 105 -6.53 -3.53 -23.65
C ARG A 105 -7.90 -2.85 -23.70
N ASP A 106 -8.81 -3.38 -24.51
CA ASP A 106 -10.20 -2.87 -24.62
C ASP A 106 -10.99 -2.93 -23.29
N ILE A 107 -10.54 -3.80 -22.36
CA ILE A 107 -11.12 -3.93 -21.02
C ILE A 107 -10.50 -2.99 -20.00
N ASP A 108 -9.43 -2.27 -20.36
CA ASP A 108 -8.78 -1.34 -19.44
C ASP A 108 -9.54 -0.02 -19.41
N LEU A 109 -9.66 0.55 -18.22
CA LEU A 109 -10.38 1.77 -17.94
C LEU A 109 -9.40 2.83 -17.43
N GLU A 110 -9.61 4.08 -17.80
CA GLU A 110 -8.81 5.19 -17.29
C GLU A 110 -9.07 5.38 -15.78
N ASP A 111 -10.35 5.42 -15.39
CA ASP A 111 -10.81 5.44 -14.01
C ASP A 111 -11.63 4.17 -13.68
N PRO A 112 -10.97 3.01 -13.48
CA PRO A 112 -11.68 1.75 -13.22
C PRO A 112 -12.53 1.81 -11.95
N LEU A 113 -12.12 2.66 -11.01
CA LEU A 113 -12.78 2.80 -9.73
C LEU A 113 -13.88 3.84 -9.76
N GLY A 114 -14.07 4.64 -10.80
CA GLY A 114 -15.07 5.71 -10.84
C GLY A 114 -14.85 6.80 -9.78
N GLU A 115 -13.59 7.07 -9.42
CA GLU A 115 -13.25 8.08 -8.39
C GLU A 115 -13.68 9.50 -8.80
N GLU A 116 -13.64 9.84 -10.10
CA GLU A 116 -14.11 11.13 -10.64
C GLU A 116 -15.64 11.25 -10.61
N LYS A 117 -16.34 10.16 -10.93
CA LYS A 117 -17.80 10.13 -10.92
C LYS A 117 -18.34 10.42 -9.52
N ASP A 118 -17.69 9.84 -8.51
CA ASP A 118 -18.07 9.99 -7.10
C ASP A 118 -17.36 11.20 -6.44
N MET A 119 -16.95 12.22 -7.21
CA MET A 119 -16.20 13.39 -6.74
C MET A 119 -17.08 14.65 -6.60
N PRO A 120 -17.81 14.83 -5.49
CA PRO A 120 -18.69 16.00 -5.32
C PRO A 120 -17.95 17.35 -5.29
N VAL A 121 -16.70 17.35 -4.83
CA VAL A 121 -15.78 18.49 -4.94
C VAL A 121 -14.40 17.96 -5.31
N PRO A 122 -13.58 18.74 -6.05
CA PRO A 122 -12.23 18.34 -6.40
C PRO A 122 -11.44 17.82 -5.19
N GLY A 123 -10.92 16.61 -5.32
CA GLY A 123 -10.12 15.96 -4.27
C GLY A 123 -10.91 15.25 -3.17
N ILE A 124 -12.25 15.20 -3.21
CA ILE A 124 -13.05 14.36 -2.32
C ILE A 124 -13.77 13.31 -3.15
N THR A 125 -13.50 12.02 -2.93
CA THR A 125 -14.35 10.95 -3.45
C THR A 125 -15.27 10.46 -2.33
N HIS A 126 -16.58 10.65 -2.48
CA HIS A 126 -17.60 10.26 -1.50
C HIS A 126 -18.49 9.15 -2.08
N ARG A 127 -17.98 7.91 -2.05
CA ARG A 127 -18.66 6.72 -2.60
C ARG A 127 -19.58 6.05 -1.60
N TYR A 128 -19.11 5.92 -0.37
CA TYR A 128 -19.79 5.16 0.66
C TYR A 128 -20.53 6.10 1.59
N PRO A 129 -21.64 5.67 2.23
CA PRO A 129 -22.52 6.58 2.95
C PRO A 129 -21.88 7.40 4.08
N ASP A 130 -20.83 6.87 4.72
CA ASP A 130 -20.32 7.37 5.99
C ASP A 130 -18.85 7.80 5.94
N ARG A 131 -18.22 7.81 4.75
CA ARG A 131 -16.77 8.01 4.63
C ARG A 131 -16.34 8.54 3.28
N VAL A 132 -15.25 9.31 3.31
CA VAL A 132 -14.67 9.94 2.12
C VAL A 132 -13.19 9.62 1.94
N LEU A 133 -12.75 9.59 0.69
CA LEU A 133 -11.34 9.62 0.32
C LEU A 133 -10.93 11.06 0.02
N PHE A 134 -9.97 11.58 0.76
CA PHE A 134 -9.47 12.95 0.64
C PHE A 134 -8.08 12.98 0.00
N TYR A 135 -8.00 13.49 -1.22
CA TYR A 135 -6.78 13.63 -2.01
C TYR A 135 -6.03 14.90 -1.61
N THR A 136 -4.88 14.71 -0.97
CA THR A 136 -4.09 15.82 -0.41
C THR A 136 -2.82 16.12 -1.22
N THR A 137 -2.45 15.24 -2.14
CA THR A 137 -1.25 15.34 -2.99
C THR A 137 -1.31 14.37 -4.16
N HIS A 138 -0.56 14.65 -5.23
CA HIS A 138 -0.38 13.78 -6.40
C HIS A 138 1.04 13.18 -6.47
N ASN A 139 1.86 13.49 -5.47
CA ASN A 139 3.24 13.04 -5.37
C ASN A 139 3.34 11.75 -4.57
N CYS A 140 4.21 10.84 -5.04
CA CYS A 140 4.67 9.66 -4.31
C CYS A 140 6.20 9.66 -4.29
N PRO A 141 6.85 9.05 -3.29
CA PRO A 141 8.30 8.79 -3.37
C PRO A 141 8.64 7.77 -4.44
N VAL A 142 7.82 6.73 -4.59
CA VAL A 142 7.95 5.75 -5.67
C VAL A 142 6.67 5.73 -6.49
N PHE A 143 6.78 5.89 -7.81
CA PHE A 143 5.67 5.72 -8.73
C PHE A 143 5.51 4.25 -9.10
N CYS A 144 4.60 3.57 -8.39
CA CYS A 144 4.36 2.14 -8.53
C CYS A 144 3.84 1.82 -9.94
N ARG A 145 4.45 0.87 -10.64
CA ARG A 145 4.07 0.54 -12.02
C ARG A 145 2.72 -0.20 -12.13
N HIS A 146 2.14 -0.58 -11.00
CA HIS A 146 0.79 -1.12 -10.86
C HIS A 146 -0.21 -0.11 -10.27
N CYS A 147 0.09 1.20 -10.29
CA CYS A 147 -0.77 2.21 -9.67
C CYS A 147 -2.14 2.34 -10.38
N THR A 148 -3.24 2.15 -9.64
CA THR A 148 -4.61 2.40 -10.14
C THR A 148 -4.85 3.86 -10.56
N ARG A 149 -4.04 4.79 -10.03
CA ARG A 149 -4.17 6.23 -10.23
C ARG A 149 -3.13 6.80 -11.19
N LYS A 150 -2.59 5.99 -12.10
CA LYS A 150 -1.64 6.43 -13.15
C LYS A 150 -2.09 7.72 -13.85
N ARG A 151 -3.38 7.86 -14.15
CA ARG A 151 -3.97 9.05 -14.79
C ARG A 151 -3.82 10.37 -14.00
N LYS A 152 -3.57 10.30 -12.67
CA LYS A 152 -3.58 11.48 -11.76
C LYS A 152 -2.24 11.76 -11.09
N VAL A 153 -1.49 10.72 -10.77
CA VAL A 153 -0.23 10.83 -10.00
C VAL A 153 0.93 10.99 -10.95
N SER A 154 2.08 11.44 -10.46
CA SER A 154 3.30 11.65 -11.25
C SER A 154 3.33 12.89 -12.16
N ASP A 155 2.26 13.67 -12.22
CA ASP A 155 2.23 15.00 -12.83
C ASP A 155 2.42 16.08 -11.73
N PRO A 156 3.54 16.84 -11.73
CA PRO A 156 3.75 17.93 -10.79
C PRO A 156 2.74 19.08 -10.93
N SER A 157 2.16 19.26 -12.12
CA SER A 157 1.19 20.34 -12.41
C SER A 157 -0.20 20.02 -11.85
N SER A 158 -0.48 18.75 -11.55
CA SER A 158 -1.73 18.31 -10.95
C SER A 158 -1.74 18.38 -9.42
N ALA A 159 -0.69 18.88 -8.76
CA ALA A 159 -0.59 18.93 -7.31
C ALA A 159 -1.80 19.63 -6.66
N ALA A 160 -2.33 19.03 -5.59
CA ALA A 160 -3.52 19.53 -4.90
C ALA A 160 -3.29 20.95 -4.39
N ALA A 161 -3.88 21.93 -5.07
CA ALA A 161 -3.80 23.33 -4.70
C ALA A 161 -4.38 23.55 -3.30
N ASN A 162 -3.91 24.59 -2.59
CA ASN A 162 -4.46 24.94 -1.27
C ASN A 162 -5.98 25.13 -1.33
N LYS A 163 -6.49 25.68 -2.44
CA LYS A 163 -7.94 25.81 -2.66
C LYS A 163 -8.66 24.45 -2.63
N GLN A 164 -8.13 23.44 -3.34
CA GLN A 164 -8.70 22.09 -3.35
C GLN A 164 -8.73 21.47 -1.95
N LEU A 165 -7.65 21.67 -1.18
CA LEU A 165 -7.56 21.20 0.19
C LEU A 165 -8.63 21.86 1.07
N GLU A 166 -8.80 23.18 0.99
CA GLU A 166 -9.85 23.89 1.74
C GLU A 166 -11.26 23.51 1.31
N ASP A 167 -11.52 23.41 0.00
CA ASP A 167 -12.82 22.99 -0.53
C ASP A 167 -13.19 21.58 0.00
N GLY A 168 -12.22 20.67 0.04
CA GLY A 168 -12.40 19.32 0.58
C GLY A 168 -12.66 19.30 2.08
N LEU A 169 -11.94 20.09 2.87
CA LEU A 169 -12.20 20.23 4.31
C LEU A 169 -13.59 20.83 4.58
N ASN A 170 -14.00 21.84 3.81
CA ASN A 170 -15.33 22.46 3.93
C ASN A 170 -16.45 21.48 3.55
N TYR A 171 -16.23 20.64 2.55
CA TYR A 171 -17.16 19.56 2.22
C TYR A 171 -17.31 18.60 3.40
N ILE A 172 -16.21 18.11 3.96
CA ILE A 172 -16.25 17.20 5.12
C ILE A 172 -16.92 17.86 6.32
N GLU A 173 -16.66 19.14 6.56
CA GLU A 173 -17.22 19.89 7.68
C GLU A 173 -18.74 20.03 7.60
N THR A 174 -19.28 20.19 6.39
CA THR A 174 -20.72 20.38 6.14
C THR A 174 -21.53 19.08 6.05
N HIS A 175 -20.87 17.94 5.75
CA HIS A 175 -21.51 16.63 5.58
C HIS A 175 -21.37 15.79 6.85
N LYS A 176 -22.37 15.90 7.75
CA LYS A 176 -22.32 15.34 9.11
C LYS A 176 -22.43 13.82 9.19
N GLU A 177 -22.88 13.17 8.12
CA GLU A 177 -22.88 11.71 7.96
C GLU A 177 -21.46 11.13 7.80
N VAL A 178 -20.49 11.95 7.37
CA VAL A 178 -19.09 11.53 7.21
C VAL A 178 -18.45 11.36 8.58
N ARG A 179 -18.09 10.14 8.94
CA ARG A 179 -17.43 9.81 10.23
C ARG A 179 -16.01 9.26 10.09
N ASP A 180 -15.65 8.79 8.89
CA ASP A 180 -14.33 8.22 8.54
C ASP A 180 -13.73 8.95 7.33
N VAL A 181 -12.52 9.50 7.50
CA VAL A 181 -11.81 10.22 6.43
C VAL A 181 -10.52 9.48 6.08
N ILE A 182 -10.38 9.09 4.81
CA ILE A 182 -9.15 8.51 4.28
C ILE A 182 -8.28 9.59 3.65
N ILE A 183 -7.23 10.01 4.34
CA ILE A 183 -6.23 10.93 3.82
C ILE A 183 -5.33 10.15 2.85
N SER A 184 -5.37 10.54 1.58
CA SER A 184 -4.74 9.79 0.48
C SER A 184 -4.33 10.72 -0.67
N GLY A 185 -4.21 10.16 -1.87
CA GLY A 185 -3.82 10.82 -3.10
C GLY A 185 -2.83 9.97 -3.90
N GLY A 186 -1.68 10.56 -4.20
CA GLY A 186 -0.44 9.81 -4.42
C GLY A 186 -0.01 9.15 -3.10
N ASP A 187 0.88 9.81 -2.36
CA ASP A 187 1.21 9.42 -1.00
C ASP A 187 1.14 10.64 -0.05
N PRO A 188 0.17 10.69 0.89
CA PRO A 188 -0.05 11.84 1.75
C PRO A 188 1.16 12.17 2.64
N LEU A 189 2.01 11.19 2.95
CA LEU A 189 3.24 11.43 3.70
C LEU A 189 4.35 12.10 2.86
N SER A 190 4.10 12.39 1.59
CA SER A 190 4.94 13.30 0.78
C SER A 190 4.73 14.78 1.15
N ASN A 191 3.68 15.11 1.90
CA ASN A 191 3.48 16.46 2.44
C ASN A 191 4.44 16.74 3.62
N SER A 192 4.70 18.02 3.88
CA SER A 192 5.41 18.46 5.09
C SER A 192 4.63 18.12 6.36
N ASP A 193 5.33 18.07 7.50
CA ASP A 193 4.71 17.87 8.80
C ASP A 193 3.66 18.94 9.09
N ASP A 194 3.95 20.22 8.81
CA ASP A 194 3.01 21.33 9.03
C ASP A 194 1.70 21.17 8.24
N ARG A 195 1.81 20.75 6.97
CA ARG A 195 0.62 20.57 6.12
C ARG A 195 -0.21 19.38 6.58
N LEU A 196 0.42 18.30 7.02
CA LEU A 196 -0.28 17.16 7.60
C LEU A 196 -0.91 17.52 8.94
N GLU A 197 -0.19 18.20 9.83
CA GLU A 197 -0.72 18.65 11.13
C GLU A 197 -1.92 19.59 10.94
N TYR A 198 -1.88 20.47 9.93
CA TYR A 198 -3.02 21.30 9.57
C TYR A 198 -4.26 20.47 9.16
N ILE A 199 -4.10 19.48 8.28
CA ILE A 199 -5.22 18.60 7.88
C ILE A 199 -5.76 17.83 9.09
N LEU A 200 -4.87 17.23 9.88
CA LEU A 200 -5.24 16.38 11.03
C LEU A 200 -5.93 17.21 12.13
N SER A 201 -5.46 18.41 12.42
CA SER A 201 -6.08 19.32 13.39
C SER A 201 -7.46 19.79 12.91
N ARG A 202 -7.62 20.15 11.64
CA ARG A 202 -8.93 20.49 11.04
C ARG A 202 -9.91 19.34 11.16
N LEU A 203 -9.51 18.13 10.77
CA LEU A 203 -10.38 16.95 10.86
C LEU A 203 -10.74 16.60 12.31
N ARG A 204 -9.79 16.71 13.25
CA ARG A 204 -10.04 16.41 14.66
C ARG A 204 -10.92 17.46 15.35
N ALA A 205 -10.96 18.69 14.86
CA ALA A 205 -11.84 19.74 15.35
C ALA A 205 -13.32 19.54 14.96
N MET A 206 -13.60 18.67 13.98
CA MET A 206 -14.95 18.37 13.52
C MET A 206 -15.57 17.26 14.39
N GLU A 207 -16.60 17.61 15.18
CA GLU A 207 -17.22 16.71 16.17
C GLU A 207 -17.71 15.37 15.59
N HIS A 208 -18.22 15.37 14.36
CA HIS A 208 -18.75 14.18 13.70
C HIS A 208 -17.66 13.21 13.19
N ILE A 209 -16.40 13.64 13.15
CA ILE A 209 -15.27 12.82 12.69
C ILE A 209 -14.78 11.91 13.82
N GLN A 210 -15.09 10.63 13.69
CA GLN A 210 -14.72 9.62 14.68
C GLN A 210 -13.30 9.13 14.46
N VAL A 211 -12.97 8.80 13.21
CA VAL A 211 -11.66 8.26 12.81
C VAL A 211 -11.16 8.92 11.54
N PHE A 212 -9.85 8.99 11.39
CA PHE A 212 -9.25 9.19 10.08
C PHE A 212 -8.04 8.28 9.92
N ARG A 213 -7.75 7.99 8.66
CA ARG A 213 -6.74 7.02 8.25
C ARG A 213 -5.85 7.55 7.15
N ILE A 214 -4.56 7.34 7.31
CA ILE A 214 -3.54 7.77 6.35
C ILE A 214 -3.21 6.57 5.45
N GLY A 215 -3.51 6.68 4.15
CA GLY A 215 -3.13 5.68 3.16
C GLY A 215 -1.76 5.99 2.56
N THR A 216 -0.69 5.32 3.01
CA THR A 216 0.70 5.64 2.66
C THR A 216 1.55 4.41 2.40
N ARG A 217 2.29 4.43 1.29
CA ARG A 217 3.34 3.47 0.96
C ARG A 217 4.72 3.90 1.47
N ASN A 218 4.86 5.06 2.13
CA ASN A 218 6.17 5.51 2.64
C ASN A 218 6.81 4.55 3.64
N LEU A 219 6.05 3.79 4.42
CA LEU A 219 6.63 2.74 5.29
C LEU A 219 7.41 1.67 4.51
N VAL A 220 7.08 1.53 3.22
CA VAL A 220 7.65 0.55 2.28
C VAL A 220 8.73 1.19 1.43
N THR A 221 8.51 2.42 0.95
CA THR A 221 9.33 3.06 -0.10
C THR A 221 10.20 4.21 0.38
N LEU A 222 9.92 4.74 1.58
CA LEU A 222 10.64 5.85 2.19
C LEU A 222 10.47 5.81 3.73
N PRO A 223 10.90 4.74 4.42
CA PRO A 223 10.67 4.57 5.85
C PRO A 223 11.32 5.69 6.69
N GLN A 224 12.35 6.35 6.16
CA GLN A 224 13.00 7.52 6.74
C GLN A 224 12.03 8.69 6.97
N ARG A 225 10.88 8.73 6.28
CA ARG A 225 9.86 9.77 6.46
C ARG A 225 9.22 9.74 7.85
N ILE A 226 9.25 8.58 8.51
CA ILE A 226 8.71 8.41 9.86
C ILE A 226 9.80 8.77 10.87
N THR A 227 9.89 10.06 11.16
CA THR A 227 10.76 10.61 12.21
C THR A 227 10.08 10.52 13.57
N ASP A 228 10.88 10.66 14.64
CA ASP A 228 10.34 10.72 16.00
C ASP A 228 9.44 11.94 16.20
N SER A 229 9.77 13.09 15.59
CA SER A 229 8.93 14.30 15.62
C SER A 229 7.56 14.07 14.97
N PHE A 230 7.55 13.41 13.82
CA PHE A 230 6.31 13.09 13.11
C PHE A 230 5.44 12.12 13.92
N ALA A 231 6.04 11.05 14.46
CA ALA A 231 5.35 10.10 15.32
C ALA A 231 4.78 10.78 16.58
N GLN A 232 5.55 11.68 17.21
CA GLN A 232 5.10 12.45 18.36
C GLN A 232 3.94 13.39 18.00
N MET A 233 3.96 14.04 16.84
CA MET A 233 2.86 14.91 16.39
C MET A 233 1.54 14.14 16.29
N LEU A 234 1.55 12.92 15.75
CA LEU A 234 0.35 12.10 15.58
C LEU A 234 -0.35 11.77 16.91
N THR A 235 0.38 11.74 18.04
CA THR A 235 -0.19 11.43 19.37
C THR A 235 -1.28 12.42 19.80
N LYS A 236 -1.26 13.65 19.27
CA LYS A 236 -2.24 14.71 19.58
C LYS A 236 -3.62 14.45 18.97
N TYR A 237 -3.71 13.60 17.94
CA TYR A 237 -4.88 13.54 17.07
C TYR A 237 -5.56 12.16 17.02
N HIS A 238 -5.31 11.29 18.01
CA HIS A 238 -5.89 9.95 18.07
C HIS A 238 -7.42 9.90 18.07
N PRO A 239 -8.05 8.80 17.58
CA PRO A 239 -7.39 7.62 16.99
C PRO A 239 -6.91 7.85 15.55
N VAL A 240 -5.66 7.44 15.26
CA VAL A 240 -5.06 7.49 13.91
C VAL A 240 -4.81 6.08 13.39
N PHE A 241 -5.36 5.78 12.22
CA PHE A 241 -5.09 4.53 11.51
C PHE A 241 -4.13 4.79 10.34
N VAL A 242 -3.29 3.80 10.02
CA VAL A 242 -2.39 3.86 8.88
C VAL A 242 -2.61 2.61 8.03
N HIS A 243 -2.96 2.82 6.76
CA HIS A 243 -3.01 1.75 5.77
C HIS A 243 -1.78 1.87 4.89
N THR A 244 -0.94 0.85 4.91
CA THR A 244 0.26 0.77 4.08
C THR A 244 0.16 -0.32 3.03
N HIS A 245 1.21 -0.50 2.22
CA HIS A 245 1.10 -1.22 0.94
C HIS A 245 2.38 -2.02 0.63
N PHE A 246 2.71 -2.97 1.51
CA PHE A 246 3.68 -4.04 1.26
C PHE A 246 3.09 -5.10 0.35
N ASN A 247 3.84 -5.48 -0.68
CA ASN A 247 3.50 -6.51 -1.67
C ASN A 247 4.46 -7.69 -1.65
N HIS A 248 5.67 -7.56 -1.12
CA HIS A 248 6.66 -8.65 -1.13
C HIS A 248 7.51 -8.72 0.14
N PRO A 249 7.91 -9.91 0.64
CA PRO A 249 8.76 -10.05 1.82
C PRO A 249 10.12 -9.32 1.77
N LYS A 250 10.65 -9.02 0.57
CA LYS A 250 11.88 -8.21 0.37
C LYS A 250 11.71 -6.75 0.81
N GLU A 251 10.48 -6.26 0.88
CA GLU A 251 10.19 -4.90 1.31
C GLU A 251 10.21 -4.75 2.84
N CYS A 252 10.11 -5.86 3.58
CA CYS A 252 10.21 -5.88 5.03
C CYS A 252 11.68 -5.80 5.48
N THR A 253 12.22 -4.59 5.53
CA THR A 253 13.58 -4.30 6.00
C THR A 253 13.60 -3.90 7.47
N GLN A 254 14.80 -3.73 8.05
CA GLN A 254 14.94 -3.14 9.38
C GLN A 254 14.45 -1.68 9.43
N GLU A 255 14.68 -0.90 8.39
CA GLU A 255 14.23 0.49 8.31
C GLU A 255 12.71 0.58 8.29
N ALA A 256 12.05 -0.30 7.52
CA ALA A 256 10.60 -0.44 7.52
C ALA A 256 10.07 -0.91 8.88
N PHE A 257 10.75 -1.86 9.53
CA PHE A 257 10.43 -2.32 10.88
C PHE A 257 10.46 -1.17 11.88
N ASP A 258 11.54 -0.37 11.88
CA ASP A 258 11.72 0.74 12.80
C ASP A 258 10.69 1.85 12.55
N ALA A 259 10.38 2.16 11.28
CA ALA A 259 9.36 3.12 10.91
C ALA A 259 7.96 2.69 11.39
N VAL A 260 7.58 1.43 11.17
CA VAL A 260 6.31 0.89 11.69
C VAL A 260 6.32 0.89 13.22
N ALA A 261 7.43 0.51 13.86
CA ALA A 261 7.53 0.47 15.31
C ALA A 261 7.32 1.85 15.93
N ARG A 262 7.86 2.92 15.34
CA ARG A 262 7.60 4.31 15.76
C ARG A 262 6.12 4.66 15.71
N LEU A 263 5.42 4.37 14.61
CA LEU A 263 3.98 4.65 14.49
C LEU A 263 3.14 3.84 15.47
N ALA A 264 3.42 2.54 15.59
CA ALA A 264 2.69 1.67 16.51
C ALA A 264 2.93 2.09 17.99
N ASN A 265 4.15 2.52 18.34
CA ASN A 265 4.44 3.04 19.68
C ASN A 265 3.78 4.40 19.94
N ALA A 266 3.59 5.21 18.90
CA ALA A 266 2.81 6.44 18.99
C ALA A 266 1.31 6.17 19.14
N GLY A 267 0.85 4.92 19.09
CA GLY A 267 -0.56 4.53 19.26
C GLY A 267 -1.33 4.36 17.95
N CYS A 268 -0.67 4.47 16.79
CA CYS A 268 -1.33 4.27 15.50
C CYS A 268 -1.63 2.80 15.24
N VAL A 269 -2.81 2.51 14.68
CA VAL A 269 -3.17 1.15 14.23
C VAL A 269 -2.73 0.97 12.77
N VAL A 270 -1.78 0.07 12.53
CA VAL A 270 -1.17 -0.12 11.20
C VAL A 270 -1.72 -1.38 10.52
N ASN A 271 -2.19 -1.21 9.29
CA ASN A 271 -2.79 -2.25 8.46
C ASN A 271 -2.10 -2.31 7.10
N ASN A 272 -2.03 -3.47 6.46
CA ASN A 272 -1.48 -3.63 5.11
C ASN A 272 -2.57 -3.89 4.07
N GLN A 273 -2.46 -3.19 2.95
CA GLN A 273 -3.25 -3.33 1.74
C GLN A 273 -2.32 -3.81 0.63
N MET A 274 -2.30 -5.12 0.39
CA MET A 274 -1.53 -5.72 -0.71
C MET A 274 -2.35 -5.68 -2.00
N VAL A 275 -1.71 -5.51 -3.15
CA VAL A 275 -2.30 -5.82 -4.45
C VAL A 275 -1.75 -7.15 -4.94
N LEU A 276 -2.62 -8.02 -5.44
CA LEU A 276 -2.23 -9.29 -6.05
C LEU A 276 -1.68 -9.02 -7.46
N LEU A 277 -0.38 -9.25 -7.63
CA LEU A 277 0.41 -8.87 -8.79
C LEU A 277 1.14 -10.09 -9.34
N LYS A 278 0.87 -10.41 -10.62
CA LYS A 278 1.52 -11.49 -11.35
C LYS A 278 3.04 -11.29 -11.38
N GLY A 279 3.79 -12.33 -11.04
CA GLY A 279 5.25 -12.33 -11.00
C GLY A 279 5.86 -11.60 -9.80
N VAL A 280 5.04 -11.06 -8.89
CA VAL A 280 5.50 -10.37 -7.68
C VAL A 280 5.08 -11.15 -6.44
N ASN A 281 3.80 -11.47 -6.29
CA ASN A 281 3.25 -12.08 -5.08
C ASN A 281 2.09 -13.06 -5.32
N ASP A 282 1.96 -13.56 -6.55
CA ASP A 282 0.97 -14.56 -6.96
C ASP A 282 1.35 -16.00 -6.56
N ASP A 283 1.97 -16.16 -5.38
CA ASP A 283 2.34 -17.43 -4.74
C ASP A 283 1.85 -17.43 -3.28
N PRO A 284 1.00 -18.41 -2.88
CA PRO A 284 0.54 -18.54 -1.50
C PRO A 284 1.64 -18.57 -0.43
N LYS A 285 2.80 -19.17 -0.73
CA LYS A 285 3.93 -19.25 0.22
C LYS A 285 4.54 -17.87 0.47
N LEU A 286 4.74 -17.08 -0.59
CA LEU A 286 5.25 -15.71 -0.48
C LEU A 286 4.29 -14.81 0.29
N VAL A 287 2.99 -14.93 0.03
CA VAL A 287 1.97 -14.16 0.78
C VAL A 287 1.93 -14.58 2.25
N MET A 288 2.07 -15.87 2.56
CA MET A 288 2.15 -16.34 3.95
C MET A 288 3.39 -15.77 4.66
N GLU A 289 4.55 -15.83 4.02
CA GLU A 289 5.79 -15.24 4.56
C GLU A 289 5.64 -13.74 4.81
N LEU A 290 5.07 -13.01 3.84
CA LEU A 290 4.81 -11.59 3.97
C LEU A 290 3.90 -11.30 5.17
N ASN A 291 2.78 -12.02 5.28
CA ASN A 291 1.83 -11.82 6.37
C ASN A 291 2.44 -12.12 7.74
N HIS A 292 3.33 -13.11 7.86
CA HIS A 292 4.07 -13.37 9.10
C HIS A 292 5.03 -12.23 9.45
N LYS A 293 5.78 -11.72 8.46
CA LYS A 293 6.67 -10.57 8.63
C LYS A 293 5.92 -9.31 9.06
N LEU A 294 4.77 -9.04 8.43
CA LEU A 294 3.89 -7.93 8.79
C LEU A 294 3.42 -8.03 10.26
N LEU A 295 2.98 -9.21 10.70
CA LEU A 295 2.59 -9.40 12.11
C LEU A 295 3.75 -9.17 13.07
N MET A 296 4.96 -9.62 12.75
CA MET A 296 6.17 -9.34 13.55
C MET A 296 6.48 -7.84 13.65
N MET A 297 6.13 -7.05 12.63
CA MET A 297 6.23 -5.59 12.63
C MET A 297 5.06 -4.89 13.35
N ARG A 298 4.04 -5.62 13.82
CA ARG A 298 2.73 -5.10 14.30
C ARG A 298 1.89 -4.44 13.20
N VAL A 299 2.01 -4.92 11.97
CA VAL A 299 1.12 -4.57 10.85
C VAL A 299 0.12 -5.69 10.64
N ARG A 300 -1.17 -5.37 10.64
CA ARG A 300 -2.23 -6.35 10.35
C ARG A 300 -2.45 -6.48 8.83
N PRO A 301 -2.30 -7.67 8.23
CA PRO A 301 -2.78 -7.92 6.87
C PRO A 301 -4.29 -7.64 6.79
N TYR A 302 -4.68 -6.65 5.99
CA TYR A 302 -6.06 -6.18 5.94
C TYR A 302 -6.75 -6.55 4.63
N TYR A 303 -6.21 -6.11 3.50
CA TYR A 303 -6.73 -6.45 2.18
C TYR A 303 -5.67 -7.08 1.28
N ILE A 304 -6.11 -8.02 0.45
CA ILE A 304 -5.52 -8.36 -0.84
C ILE A 304 -6.49 -7.83 -1.89
N PHE A 305 -6.08 -6.82 -2.64
CA PHE A 305 -6.81 -6.31 -3.78
C PHE A 305 -6.49 -7.16 -5.00
N GLN A 306 -7.51 -7.60 -5.73
CA GLN A 306 -7.32 -7.97 -7.13
C GLN A 306 -6.76 -6.75 -7.88
N CYS A 307 -5.75 -6.96 -8.73
CA CYS A 307 -5.20 -5.88 -9.56
C CYS A 307 -6.29 -5.26 -10.44
N ASP A 308 -6.44 -3.95 -10.34
CA ASP A 308 -7.51 -3.18 -10.99
C ASP A 308 -7.41 -3.21 -12.52
N MET A 309 -8.50 -2.81 -13.16
CA MET A 309 -8.60 -2.72 -14.62
C MET A 309 -8.03 -1.39 -15.15
N ALA A 310 -7.02 -0.81 -14.51
CA ALA A 310 -6.46 0.46 -14.97
C ALA A 310 -5.63 0.29 -16.26
N GLN A 311 -5.55 1.32 -17.07
CA GLN A 311 -4.72 1.32 -18.28
C GLN A 311 -3.23 1.09 -17.95
N GLY A 312 -2.58 0.24 -18.75
CA GLY A 312 -1.14 -0.02 -18.65
C GLY A 312 -0.72 -0.80 -17.41
N ILE A 313 -1.64 -1.51 -16.73
CA ILE A 313 -1.30 -2.45 -15.64
C ILE A 313 -1.81 -3.87 -15.88
N SER A 314 -2.40 -4.13 -17.04
CA SER A 314 -3.05 -5.41 -17.37
C SER A 314 -2.11 -6.62 -17.31
N HIS A 315 -0.80 -6.43 -17.55
CA HIS A 315 0.22 -7.47 -17.44
C HIS A 315 0.47 -7.95 -15.99
N PHE A 316 0.10 -7.16 -14.97
CA PHE A 316 0.13 -7.56 -13.57
C PHE A 316 -1.11 -8.35 -13.12
N ARG A 317 -2.17 -8.38 -13.92
CA ARG A 317 -3.44 -9.00 -13.50
C ARG A 317 -3.32 -10.53 -13.42
N THR A 318 -3.92 -11.08 -12.39
CA THR A 318 -4.10 -12.51 -12.18
C THR A 318 -5.57 -12.90 -12.42
N PRO A 319 -5.86 -14.19 -12.72
CA PRO A 319 -7.21 -14.72 -12.60
C PRO A 319 -7.71 -14.63 -11.16
N VAL A 320 -9.03 -14.47 -10.97
CA VAL A 320 -9.64 -14.33 -9.64
C VAL A 320 -9.41 -15.56 -8.77
N GLU A 321 -9.35 -16.73 -9.39
CA GLU A 321 -9.07 -18.03 -8.78
C GLU A 321 -7.75 -18.03 -8.03
N LYS A 322 -6.75 -17.27 -8.50
CA LYS A 322 -5.45 -17.16 -7.82
C LYS A 322 -5.58 -16.51 -6.44
N GLY A 323 -6.41 -15.48 -6.31
CA GLY A 323 -6.68 -14.85 -5.02
C GLY A 323 -7.43 -15.80 -4.06
N LEU A 324 -8.38 -16.59 -4.59
CA LEU A 324 -9.09 -17.62 -3.81
C LEU A 324 -8.15 -18.74 -3.34
N GLU A 325 -7.27 -19.21 -4.22
CA GLU A 325 -6.22 -20.20 -3.91
C GLU A 325 -5.31 -19.71 -2.78
N ILE A 326 -4.90 -18.45 -2.81
CA ILE A 326 -4.11 -17.82 -1.75
C ILE A 326 -4.89 -17.82 -0.43
N ILE A 327 -6.15 -17.36 -0.41
CA ILE A 327 -6.95 -17.34 0.83
C ILE A 327 -7.17 -18.75 1.39
N GLU A 328 -7.46 -19.74 0.55
CA GLU A 328 -7.60 -21.16 0.94
C GLU A 328 -6.31 -21.69 1.58
N SER A 329 -5.16 -21.32 1.02
CA SER A 329 -3.83 -21.72 1.51
C SER A 329 -3.41 -21.02 2.81
N LEU A 330 -4.06 -19.92 3.18
CA LEU A 330 -3.81 -19.20 4.43
C LEU A 330 -4.76 -19.65 5.55
N ARG A 331 -6.08 -19.71 5.27
CA ARG A 331 -7.10 -19.99 6.28
C ARG A 331 -6.90 -21.38 6.88
N GLY A 332 -6.71 -21.45 8.19
CA GLY A 332 -6.49 -22.71 8.92
C GLY A 332 -5.04 -23.19 8.94
N TRP A 333 -4.20 -22.71 8.01
CA TRP A 333 -2.77 -23.02 7.92
C TRP A 333 -1.87 -22.01 8.63
N THR A 334 -2.38 -20.81 8.90
CA THR A 334 -1.72 -19.78 9.72
C THR A 334 -2.69 -19.15 10.72
N SER A 335 -2.18 -18.28 11.60
CA SER A 335 -2.99 -17.47 12.51
C SER A 335 -4.07 -16.70 11.76
N GLY A 336 -5.28 -16.63 12.32
CA GLY A 336 -6.39 -15.87 11.73
C GLY A 336 -6.08 -14.39 11.52
N MET A 337 -5.13 -13.82 12.29
CA MET A 337 -4.65 -12.44 12.09
C MET A 337 -3.83 -12.26 10.81
N ALA A 338 -3.24 -13.34 10.28
CA ALA A 338 -2.46 -13.34 9.04
C ALA A 338 -3.31 -13.67 7.80
N VAL A 339 -4.65 -13.71 7.93
CA VAL A 339 -5.57 -13.97 6.81
C VAL A 339 -6.33 -12.68 6.48
N PRO A 340 -5.91 -11.93 5.44
CA PRO A 340 -6.59 -10.71 5.01
C PRO A 340 -7.92 -11.01 4.30
N HIS A 341 -8.69 -9.97 4.03
CA HIS A 341 -9.83 -10.06 3.11
C HIS A 341 -9.32 -9.97 1.66
N TYR A 342 -9.64 -10.95 0.83
CA TYR A 342 -9.46 -10.82 -0.61
C TYR A 342 -10.66 -10.08 -1.21
N VAL A 343 -10.40 -9.00 -1.93
CA VAL A 343 -11.44 -8.13 -2.47
C VAL A 343 -11.18 -7.77 -3.94
N ILE A 344 -12.27 -7.63 -4.68
CA ILE A 344 -12.28 -6.96 -5.98
C ILE A 344 -12.97 -5.62 -5.77
N ASP A 345 -12.31 -4.51 -6.14
CA ASP A 345 -13.01 -3.23 -6.24
C ASP A 345 -13.89 -3.28 -7.50
N GLY A 346 -15.20 -3.21 -7.30
CA GLY A 346 -16.21 -3.29 -8.36
C GLY A 346 -15.99 -2.18 -9.39
N PRO A 347 -15.81 -2.52 -10.69
CA PRO A 347 -15.61 -1.53 -11.74
C PRO A 347 -16.73 -0.47 -11.78
N GLY A 348 -16.38 0.77 -12.09
CA GLY A 348 -17.32 1.89 -12.16
C GLY A 348 -17.80 2.40 -10.80
N GLY A 349 -17.12 2.02 -9.72
CA GLY A 349 -17.40 2.53 -8.37
C GLY A 349 -18.29 1.63 -7.51
N GLY A 350 -18.38 0.34 -7.81
CA GLY A 350 -19.17 -0.63 -7.03
C GLY A 350 -18.65 -0.89 -5.61
N GLY A 351 -17.43 -0.44 -5.31
CA GLY A 351 -16.80 -0.63 -4.00
C GLY A 351 -16.21 -2.03 -3.81
N LYS A 352 -15.75 -2.32 -2.59
CA LYS A 352 -14.93 -3.50 -2.28
C LYS A 352 -15.82 -4.71 -2.04
N ILE A 353 -15.80 -5.65 -2.98
CA ILE A 353 -16.58 -6.88 -2.92
C ILE A 353 -15.66 -7.99 -2.38
N PRO A 354 -15.92 -8.54 -1.18
CA PRO A 354 -15.09 -9.60 -0.61
C PRO A 354 -15.38 -10.95 -1.28
N LEU A 355 -14.32 -11.70 -1.53
CA LEU A 355 -14.38 -13.08 -2.00
C LEU A 355 -13.72 -13.99 -0.96
N ILE A 356 -14.38 -15.10 -0.67
CA ILE A 356 -13.85 -16.17 0.18
C ILE A 356 -14.04 -17.51 -0.53
N PRO A 357 -13.17 -18.50 -0.29
CA PRO A 357 -13.43 -19.85 -0.74
C PRO A 357 -14.75 -20.37 -0.16
N ASN A 358 -15.44 -21.25 -0.92
CA ASN A 358 -16.69 -21.81 -0.44
C ASN A 358 -16.45 -22.90 0.60
N TYR A 359 -16.80 -22.62 1.86
CA TYR A 359 -16.74 -23.58 2.98
C TYR A 359 -18.08 -24.27 3.27
N VAL A 360 -19.17 -23.80 2.67
CA VAL A 360 -20.50 -24.43 2.78
C VAL A 360 -20.65 -25.46 1.67
N LYS A 361 -20.83 -26.74 2.04
CA LYS A 361 -21.09 -27.83 1.10
C LYS A 361 -22.57 -27.95 0.75
N SER A 362 -23.44 -27.86 1.75
CA SER A 362 -24.90 -27.87 1.58
C SER A 362 -25.60 -27.25 2.78
N HIS A 363 -26.88 -26.92 2.61
CA HIS A 363 -27.77 -26.38 3.64
C HIS A 363 -29.18 -26.95 3.44
N GLU A 364 -29.70 -27.64 4.45
CA GLU A 364 -31.02 -28.29 4.43
C GLU A 364 -31.75 -28.05 5.76
N GLY A 365 -32.87 -27.32 5.72
CA GLY A 365 -33.62 -26.98 6.93
C GLY A 365 -32.76 -26.20 7.92
N LYS A 366 -32.53 -26.76 9.12
CA LYS A 366 -31.65 -26.18 10.15
C LYS A 366 -30.22 -26.71 10.10
N LYS A 367 -29.88 -27.57 9.13
CA LYS A 367 -28.60 -28.27 9.08
C LYS A 367 -27.68 -27.69 8.01
N TRP A 368 -26.52 -27.25 8.43
CA TRP A 368 -25.43 -26.77 7.58
C TRP A 368 -24.34 -27.82 7.49
N THR A 369 -24.01 -28.26 6.28
CA THR A 369 -22.84 -29.11 6.03
C THR A 369 -21.68 -28.23 5.59
N LEU A 370 -20.60 -28.24 6.37
CA LEU A 370 -19.44 -27.38 6.20
C LEU A 370 -18.19 -28.22 5.92
N ARG A 371 -17.20 -27.63 5.24
CA ARG A 371 -15.84 -28.15 5.19
C ARG A 371 -14.87 -27.25 5.96
N ASN A 372 -13.86 -27.84 6.57
CA ASN A 372 -12.71 -27.07 7.08
C ASN A 372 -11.59 -26.98 6.02
N TYR A 373 -10.46 -26.38 6.41
CA TYR A 373 -9.24 -26.24 5.59
C TYR A 373 -8.55 -27.57 5.21
N LYS A 374 -8.88 -28.68 5.90
CA LYS A 374 -8.44 -30.05 5.58
C LYS A 374 -9.44 -30.80 4.71
N ASN A 375 -10.55 -30.16 4.34
CA ASN A 375 -11.71 -30.75 3.67
C ASN A 375 -12.52 -31.75 4.52
N ASP A 376 -12.25 -31.84 5.83
CA ASP A 376 -13.09 -32.61 6.76
C ASP A 376 -14.50 -31.99 6.80
N THR A 377 -15.51 -32.84 6.93
CA THR A 377 -16.92 -32.43 6.88
C THR A 377 -17.51 -32.34 8.28
N PHE A 378 -18.23 -31.26 8.56
CA PHE A 378 -18.91 -31.02 9.83
C PHE A 378 -20.37 -30.65 9.57
N VAL A 379 -21.26 -31.05 10.47
CA VAL A 379 -22.66 -30.63 10.46
C VAL A 379 -22.89 -29.68 11.62
N TYR A 380 -23.43 -28.50 11.34
CA TYR A 380 -23.88 -27.53 12.33
C TYR A 380 -25.40 -27.43 12.28
N GLU A 381 -26.07 -27.64 13.40
CA GLU A 381 -27.52 -27.57 13.51
C GLU A 381 -27.93 -26.27 14.21
N GLU A 382 -28.76 -25.48 13.56
CA GLU A 382 -29.31 -24.23 14.07
C GLU A 382 -30.36 -24.48 15.18
N PRO A 383 -30.54 -23.52 16.12
CA PRO A 383 -31.52 -23.62 17.20
C PRO A 383 -32.96 -23.75 16.69
#